data_AF-F2RC13-F1
#
_entry.id   AF-F2RC13-F1
#
_cell.length_a   1.000
_cell.length_b   1.000
_cell.length_c   1.000
_cell.angle_alpha   90.00
_cell.angle_beta   90.00
_cell.angle_gamma   90.00
#
_symmetry.space_group_name_H-M   'P 1'
#
loop_
_entity.id
_entity.type
_entity.pdbx_description
1 polymer ?
#
loop_
_entity_poly.entity_id
_entity_poly.type
_entity_poly.pdbx_seq_one_letter_code
_entity_poly.pdbx_strand_id
1 'polypeptide(L)'
;MYATAWFCDGEAPSQAPPIPVPRVVERGADDTAAWLVTEAVPGVAAAEEWPEHQRFAVVEAMAELARALHELPVEDCPFDRRLDAAVAEARRNVAEGLWTSTTCSRDLGVDVGAAGP
;
A
#
# COMPACT_ATOMS: atom_id res chain seq x y z
N MET A 1 -17.73 -15.25 -9.70
CA MET A 1 -16.90 -16.29 -10.36
C MET A 1 -16.10 -15.62 -11.48
N TYR A 2 -15.13 -14.77 -11.13
CA TYR A 2 -14.15 -14.20 -12.06
C TYR A 2 -12.81 -14.11 -11.36
N ALA A 3 -12.26 -15.28 -11.03
CA ALA A 3 -10.86 -15.45 -10.76
C ALA A 3 -10.33 -16.24 -11.97
N THR A 4 -9.57 -15.58 -12.85
CA THR A 4 -8.51 -16.13 -13.72
C THR A 4 -8.30 -15.21 -14.93
N ALA A 5 -7.39 -14.25 -14.81
CA ALA A 5 -6.65 -13.68 -15.94
C ALA A 5 -5.49 -12.83 -15.41
N TRP A 6 -4.54 -13.47 -14.73
CA TRP A 6 -3.34 -12.80 -14.19
C TRP A 6 -2.04 -13.51 -14.59
N PHE A 7 -2.06 -14.30 -15.66
CA PHE A 7 -0.86 -14.95 -16.21
C PHE A 7 -0.95 -15.01 -17.74
N CYS A 8 -0.12 -14.23 -18.45
CA CYS A 8 0.06 -14.36 -19.89
C CYS A 8 1.26 -15.24 -20.27
N ASP A 9 2.23 -15.49 -19.37
CA ASP A 9 3.49 -16.17 -19.74
C ASP A 9 3.87 -17.37 -18.84
N GLY A 10 2.85 -18.09 -18.34
CA GLY A 10 2.97 -19.51 -17.95
C GLY A 10 4.24 -19.96 -17.23
N GLU A 11 4.46 -19.51 -15.99
CA GLU A 11 5.06 -20.33 -14.92
C GLU A 11 4.64 -19.70 -13.58
N ALA A 12 3.71 -20.34 -12.86
CA ALA A 12 3.29 -19.85 -11.56
C ALA A 12 4.32 -20.26 -10.50
N PRO A 13 4.77 -19.36 -9.60
CA PRO A 13 5.58 -19.77 -8.45
C PRO A 13 4.79 -20.82 -7.65
N SER A 14 5.51 -21.77 -7.04
CA SER A 14 4.92 -22.99 -6.45
C SER A 14 3.85 -22.72 -5.40
N GLN A 15 3.74 -21.49 -4.86
CA GLN A 15 2.56 -20.95 -4.17
C GLN A 15 2.47 -19.44 -4.49
N ALA A 16 1.33 -18.98 -5.02
CA ALA A 16 1.04 -17.54 -5.10
C ALA A 16 0.64 -17.02 -3.71
N PRO A 17 1.03 -15.80 -3.32
CA PRO A 17 0.57 -15.21 -2.07
C PRO A 17 -0.97 -15.10 -2.09
N PRO A 18 -1.63 -15.20 -0.93
CA PRO A 18 -3.09 -15.17 -0.86
C PRO A 18 -3.70 -13.83 -1.29
N ILE A 19 -2.87 -12.79 -1.39
CA ILE A 19 -3.24 -11.44 -1.82
C ILE A 19 -2.46 -11.11 -3.10
N PRO A 20 -3.13 -10.61 -4.16
CA PRO A 20 -2.45 -10.21 -5.38
C PRO A 20 -1.57 -8.98 -5.11
N VAL A 21 -0.27 -9.13 -5.31
CA VAL A 21 0.74 -8.09 -5.13
C VAL A 21 1.72 -8.11 -6.30
N PRO A 22 2.42 -6.99 -6.59
CA PRO A 22 3.48 -6.96 -7.59
C PRO A 22 4.57 -8.00 -7.27
N ARG A 23 5.04 -8.74 -8.28
CA ARG A 23 6.22 -9.61 -8.13
C ARG A 23 7.46 -8.75 -7.91
N VAL A 24 8.25 -9.05 -6.88
CA VAL A 24 9.56 -8.44 -6.69
C VAL A 24 10.54 -9.00 -7.71
N VAL A 25 11.16 -8.12 -8.50
CA VAL A 25 12.20 -8.43 -9.49
C VAL A 25 13.57 -8.30 -8.84
N GLU A 26 13.80 -7.20 -8.13
CA GLU A 26 15.08 -6.88 -7.49
C GLU A 26 14.84 -6.01 -6.26
N ARG A 27 15.70 -6.12 -5.24
CA ARG A 27 15.77 -5.19 -4.12
C ARG A 27 17.22 -5.02 -3.67
N GLY A 28 17.55 -3.86 -3.14
CA GLY A 28 18.87 -3.62 -2.60
C GLY A 28 18.95 -2.31 -1.82
N ALA A 29 20.10 -2.08 -1.22
CA ALA A 29 20.44 -0.83 -0.58
C ALA A 29 21.97 -0.64 -0.58
N ASP A 30 22.39 0.60 -0.53
CA ASP A 30 23.76 1.04 -0.25
C ASP A 30 23.76 2.13 0.84
N ASP A 31 24.90 2.76 1.07
CA ASP A 31 25.06 3.80 2.11
C ASP A 31 24.21 5.05 1.83
N THR A 32 23.67 5.20 0.62
CA THR A 32 22.97 6.40 0.15
C THR A 32 21.48 6.18 -0.11
N ALA A 33 21.08 4.97 -0.52
CA ALA A 33 19.73 4.70 -0.95
C ALA A 33 19.32 3.23 -0.79
N ALA A 34 18.01 3.01 -0.79
CA ALA A 34 17.40 1.70 -0.98
C ALA A 34 16.56 1.69 -2.25
N TRP A 35 16.46 0.53 -2.91
CA TRP A 35 15.63 0.34 -4.10
C TRP A 35 14.82 -0.95 -4.05
N LEU A 36 13.67 -0.91 -4.74
CA LEU A 36 12.78 -2.05 -4.95
C LEU A 36 12.25 -1.97 -6.38
N VAL A 37 12.51 -3.01 -7.17
CA VAL A 37 12.01 -3.17 -8.54
C VAL A 37 10.92 -4.24 -8.52
N THR A 38 9.76 -3.91 -9.06
CA THR A 38 8.62 -4.84 -9.17
C THR A 38 8.10 -4.91 -10.60
N GLU A 39 7.44 -6.01 -10.94
CA GLU A 39 6.62 -6.06 -12.15
C GLU A 39 5.46 -5.06 -12.06
N ALA A 40 5.07 -4.50 -13.21
CA ALA A 40 3.92 -3.63 -13.29
C ALA A 40 2.63 -4.45 -13.11
N VAL A 41 1.73 -3.96 -12.25
CA VAL A 41 0.39 -4.52 -12.09
C VAL A 41 -0.51 -3.89 -13.16
N PRO A 42 -1.02 -4.65 -14.14
CA PRO A 42 -1.97 -4.12 -15.11
C PRO A 42 -3.27 -3.70 -14.43
N GLY A 43 -3.81 -2.54 -14.81
CA GLY A 43 -5.10 -2.09 -14.33
C GLY A 43 -5.20 -0.57 -14.24
N VAL A 44 -6.31 -0.11 -13.65
CA VAL A 44 -6.59 1.29 -13.36
C VAL A 44 -6.74 1.42 -11.85
N ALA A 45 -6.12 2.44 -11.26
CA ALA A 45 -6.23 2.62 -9.81
C ALA A 45 -7.67 2.94 -9.40
N ALA A 46 -8.09 2.43 -8.23
CA ALA A 46 -9.43 2.71 -7.70
C ALA A 46 -9.65 4.21 -7.40
N ALA A 47 -8.56 4.98 -7.27
CA ALA A 47 -8.58 6.42 -7.05
C ALA A 47 -8.80 7.25 -8.34
N GLU A 48 -8.73 6.63 -9.52
CA GLU A 48 -8.99 7.32 -10.79
C GLU A 48 -10.48 7.66 -10.94
N GLU A 49 -10.79 8.51 -11.93
CA GLU A 49 -12.18 8.81 -12.27
C GLU A 49 -12.84 7.64 -13.00
N TRP A 50 -13.65 6.86 -12.28
CA TRP A 50 -14.43 5.77 -12.85
C TRP A 50 -15.79 6.25 -13.38
N PRO A 51 -16.26 5.68 -14.52
CA PRO A 51 -17.62 5.90 -15.01
C PRO A 51 -18.66 5.61 -13.93
N GLU A 52 -19.70 6.44 -13.82
CA GLU A 52 -20.68 6.37 -12.73
C GLU A 52 -21.26 4.96 -12.53
N HIS A 53 -21.59 4.27 -13.63
CA HIS A 53 -22.13 2.92 -13.62
C HIS A 53 -21.15 1.83 -13.11
N GLN A 54 -19.86 2.13 -12.97
CA GLN A 54 -18.82 1.20 -12.49
C GLN A 54 -18.38 1.49 -11.05
N ARG A 55 -18.68 2.68 -10.52
CA ARG A 55 -18.20 3.09 -9.18
C ARG A 55 -18.59 2.12 -8.08
N PHE A 56 -19.81 1.59 -8.11
CA PHE A 56 -20.24 0.60 -7.13
C PHE A 56 -19.43 -0.70 -7.23
N ALA A 57 -19.17 -1.20 -8.44
CA ALA A 57 -18.36 -2.39 -8.65
C ALA A 57 -16.91 -2.22 -8.16
N VAL A 58 -16.34 -1.01 -8.29
CA VAL A 58 -15.01 -0.70 -7.74
C VAL A 58 -15.01 -0.76 -6.20
N VAL A 59 -16.05 -0.22 -5.55
CA VAL A 59 -16.19 -0.31 -4.08
C VAL A 59 -16.38 -1.75 -3.63
N GLU A 60 -17.19 -2.54 -4.35
CA GLU A 60 -17.37 -3.96 -4.08
C GLU A 60 -16.05 -4.73 -4.18
N ALA A 61 -15.27 -4.51 -5.23
CA ALA A 61 -13.94 -5.13 -5.39
C ALA A 61 -12.97 -4.73 -4.26
N MET A 62 -12.97 -3.46 -3.83
CA MET A 62 -12.16 -3.02 -2.67
C MET A 62 -12.60 -3.69 -1.37
N ALA A 63 -13.92 -3.84 -1.15
CA ALA A 63 -14.45 -4.52 0.03
C ALA A 63 -14.09 -6.01 0.04
N GLU A 64 -14.17 -6.67 -1.12
CA GLU A 64 -13.73 -8.06 -1.27
C GLU A 64 -12.24 -8.25 -0.98
N LEU A 65 -11.39 -7.35 -1.50
CA LEU A 65 -9.95 -7.37 -1.22
C LEU A 65 -9.65 -7.13 0.26
N ALA A 66 -10.30 -6.16 0.88
CA ALA A 66 -10.13 -5.87 2.30
C ALA A 66 -10.56 -7.06 3.17
N ARG A 67 -11.68 -7.72 2.84
CA ARG A 67 -12.12 -8.93 3.53
C ARG A 67 -11.10 -10.06 3.38
N ALA A 68 -10.64 -10.33 2.17
CA ALA A 68 -9.65 -11.37 1.92
C ALA A 68 -8.35 -11.13 2.70
N LEU A 69 -7.90 -9.86 2.78
CA LEU A 69 -6.74 -9.49 3.58
C LEU A 69 -6.97 -9.68 5.09
N HIS A 70 -8.14 -9.30 5.59
CA HIS A 70 -8.47 -9.40 7.02
C HIS A 70 -8.77 -10.82 7.49
N GLU A 71 -9.10 -11.75 6.58
CA GLU A 71 -9.31 -13.16 6.90
C GLU A 71 -7.98 -13.94 7.06
N LEU A 72 -6.83 -13.34 6.75
CA LEU A 72 -5.54 -13.96 6.96
C LEU A 72 -5.21 -14.11 8.46
N PRO A 73 -4.58 -15.22 8.88
CA PRO A 73 -4.16 -15.42 10.26
C PRO A 73 -3.12 -14.36 10.66
N VAL A 74 -3.46 -13.57 11.68
CA VAL A 74 -2.60 -12.47 12.16
C VAL A 74 -1.37 -13.00 12.90
N GLU A 75 -1.50 -14.17 13.53
CA GLU A 75 -0.45 -14.89 14.25
C GLU A 75 0.75 -15.27 13.37
N ASP A 76 0.53 -15.41 12.06
CA ASP A 76 1.56 -15.72 11.08
C ASP A 76 2.18 -14.46 10.45
N CYS A 77 1.66 -13.27 10.77
CA CYS A 77 2.14 -12.02 10.20
C CYS A 77 3.45 -11.56 10.87
N PRO A 78 4.56 -11.45 10.15
CA PRO A 78 5.84 -11.02 10.72
C PRO A 78 5.92 -9.49 10.93
N PHE A 79 4.88 -8.73 10.54
CA PHE A 79 4.87 -7.28 10.60
C PHE A 79 4.01 -6.77 11.77
N ASP A 80 4.64 -6.10 12.73
CA ASP A 80 3.92 -5.48 13.85
C ASP A 80 3.44 -4.07 13.49
N ARG A 81 2.12 -3.93 13.34
CA ARG A 81 1.43 -2.65 13.15
C ARG A 81 0.41 -2.39 14.26
N ARG A 82 0.60 -2.98 15.45
CA ARG A 82 -0.23 -2.69 16.62
C ARG A 82 -0.07 -1.22 17.04
N LEU A 83 -1.04 -0.76 17.82
CA LEU A 83 -1.18 0.65 18.16
C LEU A 83 0.05 1.22 18.88
N ASP A 84 0.65 0.46 19.79
CA ASP A 84 1.86 0.83 20.51
C ASP A 84 3.07 1.04 19.58
N ALA A 85 3.31 0.09 18.66
CA ALA A 85 4.35 0.20 17.65
C ALA A 85 4.11 1.39 16.71
N ALA A 86 2.88 1.54 16.20
CA ALA A 86 2.51 2.59 15.26
C ALA A 86 2.60 4.00 15.87
N VAL A 87 2.14 4.19 17.11
CA VAL A 87 2.23 5.48 17.81
C VAL A 87 3.68 5.84 18.15
N ALA A 88 4.49 4.85 18.54
CA ALA A 88 5.91 5.07 18.80
C ALA A 88 6.65 5.51 17.51
N GLU A 89 6.36 4.88 16.37
CA GLU A 89 6.89 5.28 15.07
C GLU A 89 6.44 6.68 14.68
N ALA A 90 5.15 6.99 14.78
CA ALA A 90 4.62 8.32 14.45
C ALA A 90 5.30 9.43 15.28
N ARG A 91 5.53 9.18 16.58
CA ARG A 91 6.27 10.12 17.45
C ARG A 91 7.72 10.31 17.02
N ARG A 92 8.42 9.23 16.62
CA ARG A 92 9.78 9.33 16.08
C ARG A 92 9.79 10.16 14.80
N ASN A 93 8.88 9.87 13.87
CA ASN A 93 8.79 10.62 12.62
C ASN A 93 8.57 12.12 12.86
N VAL A 94 7.74 12.51 13.81
CA VAL A 94 7.57 13.92 14.20
C VAL A 94 8.85 14.51 14.79
N ALA A 95 9.51 13.79 15.71
CA ALA A 95 10.74 14.24 16.35
C ALA A 95 11.91 14.39 15.35
N GLU A 96 11.93 13.56 14.31
CA GLU A 96 12.93 13.54 13.24
C GLU A 96 12.54 14.41 12.03
N GLY A 97 11.38 15.08 12.07
CA GLY A 97 10.91 15.91 10.95
C GLY A 97 10.47 15.11 9.71
N LEU A 98 10.29 13.80 9.81
CA LEU A 98 9.87 12.89 8.74
C LEU A 98 8.36 12.93 8.50
N TRP A 99 7.81 14.13 8.31
CA TRP A 99 6.41 14.35 7.95
C TRP A 99 6.31 15.48 6.92
N THR A 100 5.43 15.34 5.94
CA THR A 100 5.18 16.41 4.95
C THR A 100 3.93 17.19 5.34
N SER A 101 4.04 18.51 5.51
CA SER A 101 2.94 19.39 5.92
C SER A 101 1.84 19.59 4.88
N THR A 102 2.06 19.14 3.65
CA THR A 102 1.23 19.44 2.49
C THR A 102 -0.21 18.90 2.58
N THR A 103 -0.47 17.88 3.42
CA THR A 103 -1.83 17.36 3.65
C THR A 103 -2.58 18.11 4.76
N CYS A 104 -1.87 18.73 5.72
CA CYS A 104 -2.50 19.43 6.84
C CYS A 104 -2.85 20.89 6.51
N SER A 105 -2.09 21.54 5.61
CA SER A 105 -2.22 22.97 5.34
C SER A 105 -3.46 23.37 4.53
N ARG A 106 -4.05 22.46 3.73
CA ARG A 106 -5.23 22.78 2.90
C ARG A 106 -6.54 22.84 3.68
N ASP A 107 -6.70 21.99 4.69
CA ASP A 107 -8.02 21.81 5.33
C ASP A 107 -8.16 22.55 6.67
N LEU A 108 -7.06 22.96 7.32
CA LEU A 108 -7.11 23.57 8.65
C LEU A 108 -6.74 25.06 8.69
N GLY A 109 -6.22 25.66 7.61
CA GLY A 109 -5.81 27.07 7.62
C GLY A 109 -4.74 27.42 8.67
N VAL A 110 -4.02 26.41 9.18
CA VAL A 110 -2.93 26.58 10.16
C VAL A 110 -1.60 26.59 9.42
N ASP A 111 -0.84 27.66 9.62
CA ASP A 111 0.55 27.77 9.18
C ASP A 111 1.42 26.91 10.12
N VAL A 112 1.51 25.62 9.81
CA VAL A 112 2.45 24.74 10.50
C VAL A 112 3.79 25.02 9.85
N GLY A 113 4.51 25.99 10.42
CA GLY A 113 5.78 26.48 9.89
C GLY A 113 6.68 25.34 9.42
N ALA A 114 7.38 25.59 8.31
CA ALA A 114 8.30 24.63 7.73
C ALA A 114 9.23 24.05 8.81
N ALA A 115 9.11 22.75 9.06
CA ALA A 115 10.19 22.02 9.69
C ALA A 115 11.28 21.92 8.62
N GLY A 116 12.37 22.68 8.79
CA GLY A 116 13.58 22.51 8.00
C GLY A 116 14.74 22.06 8.89
N PRO A 117 15.94 21.91 8.31
CA PRO A 117 16.21 21.46 6.94
C PRO A 117 15.90 19.96 6.74
#